data_AF-A0A1Y6CUJ2-F1
#
_entry.id   AF-A0A1Y6CUJ2-F1
#
_cell.length_a   1.000
_cell.length_b   1.000
_cell.length_c   1.000
_cell.angle_alpha   90.00
_cell.angle_beta   90.00
_cell.angle_gamma   90.00
#
_symmetry.space_group_name_H-M   'P 1'
#
loop_
_entity.id
_entity.type
_entity.pdbx_description
1 polymer ?
#
loop_
_entity_poly.entity_id
_entity_poly.type
_entity_poly.pdbx_seq_one_letter_code
_entity_poly.pdbx_strand_id
1 'polypeptide(L)'
;MTIPTRPLALFAAALLATGLSAADAQACRGVTEYPQVLAALEASSLPQDRKAALEKQLEEGRALHEQAHRQNDKELMRRSLKILDSVKHAL
;
A
#
# COMPACT_ATOMS: atom_id res chain seq x y z
N MET A 1 -26.39 34.57 42.49
CA MET A 1 -27.06 33.69 41.50
C MET A 1 -26.05 33.37 40.42
N THR A 2 -25.30 32.27 40.59
CA THR A 2 -25.43 30.99 39.85
C THR A 2 -24.79 31.00 38.46
N ILE A 3 -23.62 30.38 38.36
CA ILE A 3 -22.99 29.89 37.12
C ILE A 3 -23.81 28.66 36.66
N PRO A 4 -24.01 28.42 35.34
CA PRO A 4 -23.21 27.35 34.73
C PRO A 4 -22.77 27.60 33.28
N THR A 5 -21.45 27.54 33.09
CA THR A 5 -20.74 26.67 32.13
C THR A 5 -21.54 26.12 30.94
N ARG A 6 -21.23 26.58 29.72
CA ARG A 6 -21.31 25.73 28.51
C ARG A 6 -20.26 26.08 27.43
N PRO A 7 -18.95 25.87 27.67
CA PRO A 7 -17.98 25.73 26.58
C PRO A 7 -17.85 24.27 26.10
N LEU A 8 -18.82 23.40 26.43
CA LEU A 8 -18.71 21.96 26.22
C LEU A 8 -19.47 21.44 24.99
N ALA A 9 -20.11 22.31 24.20
CA ALA A 9 -20.90 21.87 23.04
C ALA A 9 -20.13 21.90 21.71
N LEU A 10 -18.98 22.57 21.63
CA LEU A 10 -18.21 22.68 20.38
C LEU A 10 -17.06 21.68 20.25
N PHE A 11 -16.69 20.98 21.33
CA PHE A 11 -15.62 19.96 21.28
C PHE A 11 -16.10 18.55 20.93
N ALA A 12 -17.41 18.26 21.02
CA ALA A 12 -17.94 16.93 20.71
C ALA A 12 -18.08 16.66 19.20
N ALA A 13 -18.13 17.70 18.35
CA ALA A 13 -18.31 17.54 16.91
C ALA A 13 -17.00 17.28 16.14
N ALA A 14 -15.83 17.60 16.73
CA ALA A 14 -14.54 17.45 16.06
C ALA A 14 -13.96 16.01 16.12
N LEU A 15 -14.45 15.18 17.05
CA LEU A 15 -13.96 13.80 17.23
C LEU A 15 -14.68 12.76 16.37
N LEU A 16 -15.81 13.12 15.74
CA LEU A 16 -16.59 12.23 14.87
C LEU A 16 -16.21 12.35 13.38
N ALA A 17 -15.36 13.32 13.02
CA ALA A 17 -14.99 13.60 11.64
C ALA A 17 -13.63 13.02 11.21
N THR A 18 -12.89 12.37 12.12
CA THR A 18 -11.55 11.82 11.85
C THR A 18 -11.51 10.30 11.67
N GLY A 19 -12.67 9.63 11.76
CA GLY A 19 -12.75 8.17 11.81
C GLY A 19 -13.03 7.44 10.50
N LEU A 20 -13.08 8.10 9.34
CA LEU A 20 -13.62 7.48 8.12
C LEU A 20 -12.77 7.59 6.84
N SER A 21 -11.45 7.77 6.95
CA SER A 21 -10.61 7.89 5.74
C SER A 21 -9.25 7.17 5.81
N ALA A 22 -9.01 6.31 6.80
CA ALA A 22 -7.75 5.55 6.92
C ALA A 22 -7.88 4.02 6.77
N ALA A 23 -9.11 3.47 6.72
CA ALA A 23 -9.32 2.02 6.75
C ALA A 23 -9.29 1.35 5.37
N ASP A 24 -9.67 2.03 4.29
CA ASP A 24 -9.79 1.39 2.98
C ASP A 24 -8.44 1.25 2.23
N ALA A 25 -7.41 2.02 2.60
CA ALA A 25 -6.08 1.93 2.00
C ALA A 25 -5.23 0.78 2.57
N GLN A 26 -5.70 0.09 3.62
CA GLN A 26 -5.04 -1.08 4.20
C GLN A 26 -5.47 -2.42 3.56
N ALA A 27 -6.45 -2.41 2.64
CA ALA A 27 -7.10 -3.64 2.20
C ALA A 27 -6.30 -4.49 1.21
N CYS A 28 -5.32 -3.92 0.51
CA CYS A 28 -4.48 -4.69 -0.41
C CYS A 28 -3.00 -4.33 -0.31
N ARG A 29 -2.21 -5.27 0.22
CA ARG A 29 -0.75 -5.20 0.35
C ARG A 29 -0.05 -4.65 -0.90
N GLY A 30 -0.49 -5.02 -2.11
CA GLY A 30 0.16 -4.61 -3.35
C GLY A 30 0.15 -3.10 -3.60
N VAL A 31 -0.91 -2.39 -3.21
CA VAL A 31 -1.01 -0.93 -3.38
C VAL A 31 0.12 -0.21 -2.63
N THR A 32 0.45 -0.72 -1.44
CA THR A 32 1.46 -0.14 -0.57
C THR A 32 2.86 -0.64 -0.92
N GLU A 33 3.02 -1.95 -1.15
CA GLU A 33 4.36 -2.55 -1.23
C GLU A 33 4.99 -2.49 -2.62
N TYR A 34 4.23 -2.50 -3.73
CA TYR A 34 4.85 -2.36 -5.06
C TYR A 34 5.62 -1.04 -5.22
N PRO A 35 5.06 0.14 -4.87
CA PRO A 35 5.80 1.40 -4.93
C PRO A 35 6.99 1.44 -3.97
N GLN A 36 6.86 0.85 -2.78
CA GLN A 36 7.94 0.82 -1.79
C GLN A 36 9.12 -0.04 -2.25
N VAL A 37 8.85 -1.23 -2.80
CA VAL A 37 9.89 -2.12 -3.32
C VAL A 37 10.57 -1.51 -4.56
N LEU A 38 9.83 -0.79 -5.41
CA LEU A 38 10.42 -0.05 -6.53
C LEU A 38 11.40 1.03 -6.05
N ALA A 39 10.99 1.86 -5.09
CA ALA A 39 11.86 2.89 -4.52
C ALA A 39 13.11 2.28 -3.85
N ALA A 40 12.96 1.16 -3.15
CA ALA A 40 14.09 0.45 -2.55
C ALA A 40 15.04 -0.14 -3.62
N LEU A 41 14.49 -0.66 -4.72
CA LEU A 41 15.27 -1.15 -5.86
C LEU A 41 16.09 -0.03 -6.52
N GLU A 42 15.47 1.11 -6.76
CA GLU A 42 16.13 2.30 -7.33
C GLU A 42 17.30 2.75 -6.43
N ALA A 43 17.07 2.80 -5.12
CA ALA A 43 18.06 3.19 -4.12
C ALA A 43 19.14 2.14 -3.82
N SER A 44 18.97 0.89 -4.27
CA SER A 44 19.92 -0.20 -3.98
C SER A 44 21.30 0.01 -4.62
N SER A 45 22.34 -0.67 -4.14
CA SER A 45 23.68 -0.67 -4.75
C SER A 45 23.88 -1.79 -5.79
N LEU A 46 22.79 -2.41 -6.26
CA LEU A 46 22.86 -3.51 -7.21
C LEU A 46 23.43 -3.06 -8.56
N PRO A 47 24.12 -3.96 -9.29
CA PRO A 47 24.49 -3.73 -10.68
C PRO A 47 23.29 -3.34 -11.55
N GLN A 48 23.50 -2.45 -12.52
CA GLN A 48 22.42 -1.89 -13.34
C GLN A 48 21.62 -2.95 -14.11
N ASP A 49 22.28 -3.98 -14.62
CA ASP A 49 21.65 -5.11 -15.29
C ASP A 49 20.74 -5.90 -14.34
N ARG A 50 21.18 -6.12 -13.11
CA ARG A 50 20.34 -6.76 -12.07
C ARG A 50 19.17 -5.89 -11.65
N LYS A 51 19.38 -4.56 -11.53
CA LYS A 51 18.29 -3.64 -11.24
C LYS A 51 17.21 -3.70 -12.32
N ALA A 52 17.59 -3.59 -13.58
CA ALA A 52 16.66 -3.64 -14.70
C ALA A 52 15.89 -4.97 -14.75
N ALA A 53 16.56 -6.10 -14.43
CA ALA A 53 15.90 -7.40 -14.37
C ALA A 53 14.85 -7.47 -13.24
N LEU A 54 15.18 -6.96 -12.05
CA LEU A 54 14.25 -6.94 -10.91
C LEU A 54 13.11 -5.94 -11.11
N GLU A 55 13.37 -4.81 -11.77
CA GLU A 55 12.36 -3.80 -12.11
C GLU A 55 11.31 -4.39 -13.04
N LYS A 56 11.76 -5.07 -14.11
CA LYS A 56 10.86 -5.78 -15.02
C LYS A 56 10.01 -6.83 -14.29
N GLN A 57 10.60 -7.62 -13.40
CA GLN A 57 9.84 -8.59 -12.60
C GLN A 57 8.80 -7.89 -11.71
N LEU A 58 9.17 -6.78 -11.08
CA LEU A 58 8.27 -6.02 -10.22
C LEU A 58 7.09 -5.43 -11.01
N GLU A 59 7.35 -4.90 -12.21
CA GLU A 59 6.32 -4.42 -13.14
C GLU A 59 5.37 -5.54 -13.59
N GLU A 60 5.90 -6.71 -13.98
CA GLU A 60 5.10 -7.89 -14.32
C GLU A 60 4.21 -8.31 -13.14
N GLY A 61 4.78 -8.36 -11.92
CA GLY A 61 4.03 -8.64 -10.70
C GLY A 61 2.89 -7.66 -10.48
N ARG A 62 3.15 -6.35 -10.60
CA ARG A 62 2.13 -5.30 -10.45
C ARG A 62 1.01 -5.44 -11.47
N ALA A 63 1.34 -5.68 -12.74
CA ALA A 63 0.35 -5.86 -13.79
C ALA A 63 -0.55 -7.07 -13.52
N LEU A 64 0.04 -8.19 -13.06
CA LEU A 64 -0.70 -9.38 -12.64
C LEU A 64 -1.61 -9.10 -11.43
N HIS A 65 -1.16 -8.27 -10.49
CA HIS A 65 -1.94 -7.88 -9.31
C HIS A 65 -3.19 -7.08 -9.68
N GLU A 66 -3.03 -6.09 -10.57
CA GLU A 66 -4.15 -5.30 -11.10
C GLU A 66 -5.10 -6.18 -11.92
N GLN A 67 -4.57 -7.13 -12.70
CA GLN A 67 -5.38 -8.11 -13.42
C GLN A 67 -6.17 -9.01 -12.47
N ALA A 68 -5.56 -9.47 -11.38
CA ALA A 68 -6.21 -10.27 -10.37
C ALA A 68 -7.42 -9.55 -9.76
N HIS A 69 -7.30 -8.25 -9.49
CA HIS A 69 -8.42 -7.42 -9.04
C HIS A 69 -9.52 -7.34 -10.10
N ARG A 70 -9.17 -7.09 -11.37
CA ARG A 70 -10.15 -7.01 -12.47
C ARG A 70 -10.92 -8.31 -12.70
N GLN A 71 -10.27 -9.46 -12.49
CA GLN A 71 -10.83 -10.78 -12.76
C GLN A 71 -11.35 -11.49 -11.50
N ASN A 72 -11.19 -10.89 -10.32
CA ASN A 72 -11.40 -11.54 -9.03
C ASN A 72 -10.64 -12.88 -8.91
N ASP A 73 -9.45 -12.95 -9.51
CA ASP A 73 -8.64 -14.16 -9.61
C ASP A 73 -7.64 -14.25 -8.45
N LYS A 74 -7.94 -15.13 -7.49
CA LYS A 74 -7.11 -15.37 -6.29
C LYS A 74 -5.80 -16.09 -6.59
N GLU A 75 -5.70 -16.78 -7.72
CA GLU A 75 -4.50 -17.48 -8.16
C GLU A 75 -3.50 -16.47 -8.72
N LEU A 76 -3.95 -15.59 -9.61
CA LEU A 76 -3.17 -14.46 -10.09
C LEU A 76 -2.73 -13.54 -8.95
N MET A 77 -3.62 -13.26 -7.99
CA MET A 77 -3.29 -12.47 -6.79
C MET A 77 -2.13 -13.08 -6.00
N ARG A 78 -2.15 -14.41 -5.78
CA ARG A 78 -1.06 -15.09 -5.07
C ARG A 78 0.23 -15.07 -5.87
N ARG A 79 0.17 -15.26 -7.19
CA ARG A 79 1.35 -15.19 -8.07
C ARG A 79 1.97 -13.80 -8.05
N SER A 80 1.16 -12.75 -8.16
CA SER A 80 1.65 -11.38 -8.13
C SER A 80 2.40 -11.09 -6.83
N LEU A 81 1.81 -11.46 -5.68
CA LEU A 81 2.43 -11.24 -4.37
C LEU A 81 3.71 -12.07 -4.18
N LYS A 82 3.78 -13.29 -4.73
CA LYS A 82 5.01 -14.08 -4.73
C LYS A 82 6.14 -13.40 -5.50
N ILE A 83 5.83 -12.74 -6.62
CA ILE A 83 6.82 -11.97 -7.38
C ILE A 83 7.32 -10.78 -6.55
N LEU A 84 6.40 -10.03 -5.92
CA LEU A 84 6.73 -8.94 -5.00
C LEU A 84 7.68 -9.41 -3.88
N ASP A 85 7.38 -10.54 -3.25
CA ASP A 85 8.22 -11.12 -2.20
C ASP A 85 9.60 -11.54 -2.71
N SER A 86 9.66 -12.13 -3.90
CA SER A 86 10.91 -12.54 -4.54
C SER A 86 11.82 -11.36 -4.84
N VAL A 87 11.26 -10.27 -5.39
CA VAL A 87 12.04 -9.06 -5.67
C VAL A 87 12.52 -8.44 -4.36
N LYS A 88 11.64 -8.32 -3.36
CA LYS A 88 11.99 -7.79 -2.04
C LYS A 88 13.10 -8.59 -1.35
N HIS A 89 13.17 -9.90 -1.55
CA HIS A 89 14.23 -10.74 -1.02
C HIS A 89 15.56 -10.63 -1.79
N ALA A 90 15.51 -10.13 -3.03
CA ALA A 90 16.68 -9.94 -3.89
C ALA A 90 17.31 -8.55 -3.77
N LEU A 91 16.66 -7.63 -3.06
CA LEU A 91 17.20 -6.32 -2.65
C LEU A 91 18.16 -6.46 -1.48
#